data_AF-A0A9X4EUB0-F1
#
_entry.id   AF-A0A9X4EUB0-F1
#
_cell.length_a   1.000
_cell.length_b   1.000
_cell.length_c   1.000
_cell.angle_alpha   90.00
_cell.angle_beta   90.00
_cell.angle_gamma   90.00
#
_symmetry.space_group_name_H-M   'P 1'
#
loop_
_entity.id
_entity.type
_entity.pdbx_description
1 polymer ?
#
loop_
_entity_poly.entity_id
_entity_poly.type
_entity_poly.pdbx_seq_one_letter_code
_entity_poly.pdbx_strand_id
1 'polypeptide(L)'
;MNNKKTLLAVSLAGIITGCGGSDGDSSSDTSTLKAQIIDGYLVNAEVYVDRNGNKVADNDEKLNGTTDSLGYINLEESDKNYVLIARAVAGQTFDTDKGGTITASFELSAPAGAMVLNPYTTLAVIEDKTIDEVASDLNINSALISGDYVKAKSGIDADEAKKVHLVARSLALKLEDNIIQSASNVSTIKTELSNIQSHVDSEVNKGTDLDGIVIKDGNVAAAPKTAQELLVGNTYDAIPTNSFYFTDEGVLQVTFTSENVSWLDDNGAPAGSMPIKYAYSGYQTNDGHEEILFIADNFYLSVTPQNDMTLMANSTLGINKNSYPQDTSIVNADFAGKSLYHFWDDSRTSSAQPSLSKFAFHNDGTVTVSERNVQGSWVEHAAVNWEVANAQLIMDVPEEAGKQFTWSFSTLQHDGLRIAYDDRRIPLFFTENEDLATSLYLKWIALSK
;
A
#
# COMPACT_ATOMS: atom_id res chain seq x y z
N MET A 1 46.77 5.16 0.84
CA MET A 1 47.49 4.75 2.05
C MET A 1 46.86 3.47 2.59
N ASN A 2 47.67 2.41 2.70
CA ASN A 2 47.56 1.19 3.52
C ASN A 2 46.19 0.67 3.99
N ASN A 3 45.79 -0.45 3.38
CA ASN A 3 45.32 -1.72 3.97
C ASN A 3 44.84 -1.73 5.43
N LYS A 4 43.67 -2.34 5.66
CA LYS A 4 43.54 -3.65 6.35
C LYS A 4 42.12 -4.23 6.21
N LYS A 5 42.04 -5.40 5.56
CA LYS A 5 40.93 -6.35 5.67
C LYS A 5 41.01 -7.03 7.03
N THR A 6 39.90 -7.16 7.75
CA THR A 6 39.81 -8.06 8.91
C THR A 6 38.62 -8.99 8.71
N LEU A 7 38.96 -10.22 8.37
CA LEU A 7 38.11 -11.40 8.37
C LEU A 7 38.17 -11.98 9.79
N LEU A 8 37.03 -12.17 10.45
CA LEU A 8 36.96 -12.96 11.69
C LEU A 8 35.91 -14.05 11.50
N ALA A 9 36.42 -15.23 11.13
CA ALA A 9 35.74 -16.50 11.32
C ALA A 9 36.10 -17.01 12.72
N VAL A 10 35.10 -17.36 13.52
CA VAL A 10 35.27 -18.26 14.68
C VAL A 10 34.10 -19.24 14.67
N SER A 11 34.44 -20.52 14.57
CA SER A 11 33.59 -21.68 14.74
C SER A 11 34.00 -22.45 15.99
N LEU A 12 33.06 -23.28 16.49
CA LEU A 12 33.16 -24.39 17.45
C LEU A 12 32.65 -24.17 18.89
N ALA A 13 31.40 -24.59 19.09
CA ALA A 13 30.90 -25.67 19.98
C ALA A 13 31.34 -25.78 21.46
N GLY A 14 30.37 -26.07 22.33
CA GLY A 14 30.61 -26.75 23.62
C GLY A 14 29.50 -26.56 24.67
N ILE A 15 28.75 -27.63 24.94
CA ILE A 15 27.68 -27.78 25.94
C ILE A 15 28.24 -27.79 27.37
N ILE A 16 27.59 -27.10 28.31
CA ILE A 16 27.60 -27.47 29.74
C ILE A 16 26.17 -27.36 30.29
N THR A 17 25.71 -28.48 30.85
CA THR A 17 24.51 -28.64 31.66
C THR A 17 24.72 -28.05 33.06
N GLY A 18 23.73 -27.29 33.54
CA GLY A 18 23.66 -26.81 34.92
C GLY A 18 22.22 -26.96 35.43
N CYS A 19 22.02 -27.92 36.33
CA CYS A 19 20.79 -28.13 37.09
C CYS A 19 20.88 -27.32 38.40
N GLY A 20 19.81 -26.63 38.79
CA GLY A 20 19.66 -26.15 40.17
C GLY A 20 18.75 -24.93 40.32
N GLY A 21 17.60 -25.12 41.00
CA GLY A 21 16.87 -24.03 41.64
C GLY A 21 15.37 -24.01 41.37
N SER A 22 14.62 -24.72 42.20
CA SER A 22 13.18 -24.54 42.36
C SER A 22 12.94 -23.24 43.14
N ASP A 23 12.28 -22.27 42.53
CA ASP A 23 11.43 -21.31 43.24
C ASP A 23 10.17 -21.13 42.39
N GLY A 24 9.04 -21.50 43.00
CA GLY A 24 7.72 -21.37 42.40
C GLY A 24 7.32 -19.91 42.38
N ASP A 25 7.38 -19.32 41.21
CA ASP A 25 6.62 -18.11 40.91
C ASP A 25 5.50 -18.52 39.97
N SER A 26 4.28 -18.50 40.50
CA SER A 26 3.06 -18.68 39.74
C SER A 26 2.88 -17.49 38.81
N SER A 27 3.61 -17.53 37.71
CA SER A 27 3.32 -16.74 36.52
C SER A 27 1.97 -17.24 36.05
N SER A 28 0.93 -16.42 36.20
CA SER A 28 -0.28 -16.60 35.42
C SER A 28 0.13 -16.47 33.96
N ASP A 29 0.41 -17.60 33.31
CA ASP A 29 0.45 -17.70 31.86
C ASP A 29 -0.95 -17.30 31.36
N THR A 30 -1.15 -16.01 31.16
CA THR A 30 -2.25 -15.52 30.31
C THR A 30 -1.93 -16.05 28.93
N SER A 31 -2.55 -17.17 28.55
CA SER A 31 -2.48 -17.71 27.20
C SER A 31 -3.01 -16.64 26.25
N THR A 32 -2.11 -15.86 25.65
CA THR A 32 -2.49 -14.88 24.64
C THR A 32 -2.96 -15.62 23.41
N LEU A 33 -4.24 -15.44 23.05
CA LEU A 33 -4.78 -15.90 21.78
C LEU A 33 -4.20 -15.05 20.65
N LYS A 34 -4.34 -15.54 19.42
CA LYS A 34 -4.00 -14.77 18.22
C LYS A 34 -5.15 -14.80 17.24
N ALA A 35 -5.53 -13.62 16.76
CA ALA A 35 -6.38 -13.48 15.59
C ALA A 35 -5.51 -13.31 14.33
N GLN A 36 -5.97 -13.81 13.18
CA GLN A 36 -5.27 -13.72 11.90
C GLN A 36 -6.17 -13.06 10.85
N ILE A 37 -5.64 -12.08 10.13
CA ILE A 37 -6.39 -11.30 9.13
C ILE A 37 -5.87 -11.68 7.74
N ILE A 38 -6.76 -12.17 6.87
CA ILE A 38 -6.39 -12.79 5.60
C ILE A 38 -7.34 -12.30 4.47
N ASP A 39 -6.79 -11.58 3.50
CA ASP A 39 -7.13 -11.58 2.08
C ASP A 39 -6.00 -12.34 1.35
N GLY A 40 -4.87 -11.67 1.07
CA GLY A 40 -3.54 -12.16 1.45
C GLY A 40 -3.25 -11.80 2.92
N TYR A 41 -2.06 -12.05 3.47
CA TYR A 41 -1.82 -11.61 4.85
C TYR A 41 -1.88 -10.08 4.92
N LEU A 42 -2.80 -9.55 5.72
CA LEU A 42 -2.91 -8.11 5.90
C LEU A 42 -1.99 -7.66 7.02
N VAL A 43 -0.92 -6.95 6.66
CA VAL A 43 0.12 -6.45 7.57
C VAL A 43 -0.18 -5.01 7.95
N ASN A 44 0.03 -4.63 9.20
CA ASN A 44 -0.30 -3.31 9.74
C ASN A 44 -1.80 -2.95 9.69
N ALA A 45 -2.69 -3.94 9.68
CA ALA A 45 -4.12 -3.74 9.84
C ALA A 45 -4.46 -3.45 11.30
N GLU A 46 -5.47 -2.61 11.51
CA GLU A 46 -6.00 -2.29 12.82
C GLU A 46 -7.07 -3.31 13.20
N VAL A 47 -7.19 -3.66 14.49
CA VAL A 47 -8.16 -4.65 14.94
C VAL A 47 -8.94 -4.13 16.14
N TYR A 48 -10.23 -4.39 16.13
CA TYR A 48 -11.24 -3.89 17.06
C TYR A 48 -12.02 -5.08 17.60
N VAL A 49 -12.32 -5.05 18.90
CA VAL A 49 -13.17 -6.04 19.56
C VAL A 49 -14.52 -5.39 19.80
N ASP A 50 -15.54 -5.76 19.03
CA ASP A 50 -16.90 -5.20 19.11
C ASP A 50 -17.59 -5.67 20.40
N ARG A 51 -17.29 -4.98 21.51
CA ARG A 51 -17.77 -5.32 22.85
C ARG A 51 -19.18 -4.82 23.08
N ASN A 52 -19.57 -3.75 22.40
CA ASN A 52 -20.89 -3.15 22.49
C ASN A 52 -21.92 -3.81 21.53
N GLY A 53 -21.46 -4.59 20.55
CA GLY A 53 -22.26 -5.39 19.63
C GLY A 53 -22.90 -4.58 18.50
N ASN A 54 -22.38 -3.39 18.19
CA ASN A 54 -22.93 -2.50 17.16
C ASN A 54 -22.37 -2.76 15.76
N LYS A 55 -21.40 -3.68 15.61
CA LYS A 55 -20.67 -3.98 14.36
C LYS A 55 -19.95 -2.76 13.77
N VAL A 56 -19.47 -1.84 14.60
CA VAL A 56 -18.70 -0.66 14.22
C VAL A 56 -17.33 -0.75 14.89
N ALA A 57 -16.27 -0.48 14.14
CA ALA A 57 -14.93 -0.37 14.71
C ALA A 57 -14.77 0.98 15.45
N ASP A 58 -15.21 0.99 16.71
CA ASP A 58 -15.16 2.13 17.62
C ASP A 58 -13.74 2.32 18.21
N ASN A 59 -13.30 3.58 18.33
CA ASN A 59 -11.92 3.88 18.74
C ASN A 59 -11.55 3.38 20.15
N ASP A 60 -12.51 3.29 21.07
CA ASP A 60 -12.32 2.75 22.43
C ASP A 60 -12.29 1.21 22.47
N GLU A 61 -12.63 0.56 21.36
CA GLU A 61 -12.60 -0.90 21.20
C GLU A 61 -11.36 -1.41 20.45
N LYS A 62 -10.53 -0.50 19.95
CA LYS A 62 -9.29 -0.79 19.23
C LYS A 62 -8.26 -1.50 20.11
N LEU A 63 -7.65 -2.55 19.57
CA LEU A 63 -6.52 -3.24 20.19
C LEU A 63 -5.23 -2.42 20.08
N ASN A 64 -4.33 -2.64 21.03
CA ASN A 64 -3.00 -2.03 20.98
C ASN A 64 -2.14 -2.72 19.92
N GLY A 65 -1.56 -1.92 19.02
CA GLY A 65 -0.71 -2.41 17.92
C GLY A 65 -1.50 -2.73 16.65
N THR A 66 -0.82 -3.40 15.73
CA THR A 66 -1.36 -3.78 14.42
C THR A 66 -0.91 -5.20 14.07
N THR A 67 -1.50 -5.79 13.03
CA THR A 67 -1.12 -7.13 12.58
C THR A 67 0.33 -7.22 12.09
N ASP A 68 0.96 -8.37 12.33
CA ASP A 68 2.33 -8.67 11.91
C ASP A 68 2.43 -9.13 10.44
N SER A 69 3.62 -9.56 10.01
CA SER A 69 3.90 -9.99 8.62
C SER A 69 3.13 -11.23 8.15
N LEU A 70 2.48 -11.95 9.07
CA LEU A 70 1.62 -13.10 8.77
C LEU A 70 0.14 -12.80 9.08
N GLY A 71 -0.18 -11.52 9.29
CA GLY A 71 -1.52 -11.06 9.60
C GLY A 71 -1.96 -11.32 11.03
N TYR A 72 -1.05 -11.69 11.95
CA TYR A 72 -1.43 -11.99 13.33
C TYR A 72 -1.45 -10.76 14.23
N ILE A 73 -2.41 -10.72 15.16
CA ILE A 73 -2.41 -9.82 16.32
C ILE A 73 -2.73 -10.60 17.59
N ASN A 74 -2.17 -10.17 18.73
CA ASN A 74 -2.49 -10.78 20.02
C ASN A 74 -3.90 -10.36 20.47
N LEU A 75 -4.63 -11.30 21.06
CA LEU A 75 -5.97 -11.12 21.59
C LEU A 75 -6.03 -11.67 23.02
N GLU A 76 -6.69 -10.94 23.91
CA GLU A 76 -6.96 -11.40 25.27
C GLU A 76 -8.02 -12.52 25.25
N GLU A 77 -7.89 -13.53 26.11
CA GLU A 77 -8.87 -14.63 26.17
C GLU A 77 -10.29 -14.12 26.49
N SER A 78 -10.42 -13.00 27.22
CA SER A 78 -11.70 -12.36 27.51
C SER A 78 -12.40 -11.83 26.26
N ASP A 79 -11.65 -11.50 25.22
CA ASP A 79 -12.16 -10.90 23.99
C ASP A 79 -12.59 -11.94 22.95
N LYS A 80 -12.30 -13.23 23.19
CA LYS A 80 -12.55 -14.35 22.26
C LYS A 80 -14.00 -14.47 21.78
N ASN A 81 -14.95 -14.14 22.65
CA ASN A 81 -16.39 -14.37 22.40
C ASN A 81 -17.10 -13.14 21.82
N TYR A 82 -16.36 -12.13 21.39
CA TYR A 82 -16.90 -10.96 20.70
C TYR A 82 -16.67 -11.06 19.20
N VAL A 83 -17.45 -10.30 18.43
CA VAL A 83 -17.15 -10.08 17.02
C VAL A 83 -15.83 -9.32 16.93
N LEU A 84 -14.98 -9.74 16.00
CA LEU A 84 -13.75 -9.03 15.69
C LEU A 84 -13.94 -8.27 14.38
N ILE A 85 -13.41 -7.05 14.31
CA ILE A 85 -13.37 -6.24 13.10
C ILE A 85 -11.91 -5.86 12.85
N ALA A 86 -11.43 -6.11 11.64
CA ALA A 86 -10.14 -5.64 11.17
C ALA A 86 -10.35 -4.56 10.13
N ARG A 87 -9.74 -3.40 10.33
CA ARG A 87 -9.72 -2.32 9.36
C ARG A 87 -8.39 -2.31 8.63
N ALA A 88 -8.45 -2.61 7.34
CA ALA A 88 -7.35 -2.40 6.42
C ALA A 88 -7.39 -0.92 6.00
N VAL A 89 -6.34 -0.17 6.34
CA VAL A 89 -6.30 1.29 6.16
C VAL A 89 -5.50 1.63 4.91
N ALA A 90 -6.10 2.40 3.98
CA ALA A 90 -5.43 2.91 2.79
C ALA A 90 -4.10 3.59 3.14
N GLY A 91 -3.05 3.27 2.39
CA GLY A 91 -1.67 3.74 2.53
C GLY A 91 -0.96 3.36 3.85
N GLN A 92 -1.57 2.53 4.70
CA GLN A 92 -0.94 1.98 5.91
C GLN A 92 -0.83 0.45 5.85
N THR A 93 -1.93 -0.23 5.52
CA THR A 93 -2.00 -1.68 5.50
C THR A 93 -1.39 -2.23 4.21
N PHE A 94 -0.55 -3.25 4.33
CA PHE A 94 -0.06 -4.03 3.19
C PHE A 94 -0.89 -5.30 3.06
N ASP A 95 -1.10 -5.72 1.83
CA ASP A 95 -1.63 -7.03 1.51
C ASP A 95 -0.52 -7.80 0.80
N THR A 96 -0.11 -8.96 1.32
CA THR A 96 1.01 -9.72 0.75
C THR A 96 0.78 -10.22 -0.69
N ASP A 97 -0.45 -10.14 -1.19
CA ASP A 97 -0.77 -10.41 -2.59
C ASP A 97 -0.33 -9.32 -3.55
N LYS A 98 0.07 -8.15 -3.04
CA LYS A 98 0.56 -7.03 -3.85
C LYS A 98 1.76 -6.34 -3.22
N GLY A 99 2.51 -5.63 -4.05
CA GLY A 99 3.53 -4.72 -3.54
C GLY A 99 2.88 -3.42 -3.04
N GLY A 100 3.55 -2.78 -2.08
CA GLY A 100 3.10 -1.53 -1.52
C GLY A 100 1.81 -1.62 -0.70
N THR A 101 1.34 -0.47 -0.25
CA THR A 101 0.14 -0.39 0.60
C THR A 101 -1.14 -0.40 -0.21
N ILE A 102 -2.25 -0.83 0.39
CA ILE A 102 -3.58 -0.77 -0.23
C ILE A 102 -3.98 0.70 -0.50
N THR A 103 -4.73 0.95 -1.57
CA THR A 103 -5.15 2.30 -1.99
C THR A 103 -6.56 2.69 -1.57
N ALA A 104 -7.36 1.71 -1.12
CA ALA A 104 -8.70 1.90 -0.58
C ALA A 104 -8.82 1.13 0.74
N SER A 105 -9.45 1.75 1.73
CA SER A 105 -9.72 1.11 3.02
C SER A 105 -10.89 0.13 2.89
N PHE A 106 -10.85 -0.95 3.65
CA PHE A 106 -11.95 -1.89 3.79
C PHE A 106 -11.93 -2.56 5.17
N GLU A 107 -13.07 -3.08 5.60
CA GLU A 107 -13.18 -3.84 6.84
C GLU A 107 -13.45 -5.32 6.58
N LEU A 108 -12.78 -6.17 7.37
CA LEU A 108 -13.05 -7.59 7.51
C LEU A 108 -13.62 -7.85 8.90
N SER A 109 -14.47 -8.85 9.03
CA SER A 109 -15.02 -9.24 10.32
C SER A 109 -15.09 -10.74 10.51
N ALA A 110 -15.10 -11.19 11.76
CA ALA A 110 -15.32 -12.58 12.12
C ALA A 110 -16.36 -12.68 13.24
N PRO A 111 -17.27 -13.67 13.18
CA PRO A 111 -18.27 -13.89 14.21
C PRO A 111 -17.59 -14.29 15.54
N ALA A 112 -18.31 -14.11 16.65
CA ALA A 112 -17.86 -14.49 17.98
C ALA A 112 -17.26 -15.91 18.02
N GLY A 113 -16.05 -16.03 18.59
CA GLY A 113 -15.32 -17.29 18.71
C GLY A 113 -14.43 -17.67 17.51
N ALA A 114 -14.58 -17.00 16.37
CA ALA A 114 -13.69 -17.21 15.22
C ALA A 114 -12.44 -16.32 15.30
N MET A 115 -11.27 -16.91 15.07
CA MET A 115 -9.97 -16.23 15.19
C MET A 115 -9.37 -15.85 13.82
N VAL A 116 -10.03 -16.15 12.71
CA VAL A 116 -9.58 -15.78 11.37
C VAL A 116 -10.60 -14.80 10.80
N LEU A 117 -10.13 -13.61 10.42
CA LEU A 117 -10.91 -12.57 9.76
C LEU A 117 -10.54 -12.57 8.28
N ASN A 118 -11.50 -12.87 7.42
CA ASN A 118 -11.32 -12.89 5.97
C ASN A 118 -12.64 -12.53 5.26
N PRO A 119 -12.66 -12.39 3.93
CA PRO A 119 -13.89 -12.05 3.20
C PRO A 119 -15.06 -13.03 3.45
N TYR A 120 -14.80 -14.30 3.74
CA TYR A 120 -15.85 -15.30 4.04
C TYR A 120 -16.42 -15.16 5.46
N THR A 121 -15.58 -14.95 6.46
CA THR A 121 -16.07 -14.71 7.82
C THR A 121 -16.79 -13.36 7.90
N THR A 122 -16.43 -12.42 7.02
CA THR A 122 -17.14 -11.15 6.86
C THR A 122 -18.53 -11.38 6.29
N LEU A 123 -18.66 -12.21 5.24
CA LEU A 123 -19.97 -12.67 4.74
C LEU A 123 -20.83 -13.29 5.85
N ALA A 124 -20.22 -14.10 6.72
CA ALA A 124 -20.93 -14.69 7.86
C ALA A 124 -21.50 -13.62 8.80
N VAL A 125 -20.73 -12.57 9.11
CA VAL A 125 -21.18 -11.46 9.98
C VAL A 125 -22.26 -10.58 9.33
N ILE A 126 -22.13 -10.26 8.05
CA ILE A 126 -23.10 -9.38 7.36
C ILE A 126 -24.40 -10.11 6.98
N GLU A 127 -24.36 -11.44 6.83
CA GLU A 127 -25.55 -12.27 6.60
C GLU A 127 -26.15 -12.85 7.88
N ASP A 128 -25.56 -12.57 9.06
CA ASP A 128 -25.93 -13.19 10.34
C ASP A 128 -25.97 -14.74 10.28
N LYS A 129 -24.95 -15.32 9.64
CA LYS A 129 -24.75 -16.77 9.47
C LYS A 129 -23.56 -17.29 10.25
N THR A 130 -23.54 -18.59 10.46
CA THR A 130 -22.33 -19.32 10.86
C THR A 130 -21.38 -19.48 9.67
N ILE A 131 -20.09 -19.70 9.96
CA ILE A 131 -19.09 -19.99 8.91
C ILE A 131 -19.45 -21.27 8.16
N ASP A 132 -20.01 -22.27 8.84
CA ASP A 132 -20.46 -23.53 8.21
C ASP A 132 -21.64 -23.32 7.25
N GLU A 133 -22.58 -22.43 7.56
CA GLU A 133 -23.66 -22.07 6.64
C GLU A 133 -23.13 -21.35 5.40
N VAL A 134 -22.18 -20.42 5.56
CA VAL A 134 -21.51 -19.77 4.42
C VAL A 134 -20.74 -20.80 3.59
N ALA A 135 -20.00 -21.70 4.22
CA ALA A 135 -19.28 -22.78 3.53
C ALA A 135 -20.24 -23.67 2.72
N SER A 136 -21.38 -24.04 3.31
CA SER A 136 -22.41 -24.85 2.65
C SER A 136 -23.04 -24.13 1.47
N ASP A 137 -23.37 -22.85 1.61
CA ASP A 137 -23.96 -22.04 0.53
C ASP A 137 -23.01 -21.91 -0.67
N LEU A 138 -21.71 -21.83 -0.41
CA LEU A 138 -20.68 -21.69 -1.44
C LEU A 138 -20.14 -23.04 -1.93
N ASN A 139 -20.54 -24.16 -1.31
CA ASN A 139 -20.00 -25.49 -1.56
C ASN A 139 -18.45 -25.53 -1.42
N ILE A 140 -17.93 -24.91 -0.36
CA ILE A 140 -16.51 -24.83 -0.03
C ILE A 140 -16.25 -25.58 1.29
N ASN A 141 -15.04 -26.12 1.46
CA ASN A 141 -14.64 -26.71 2.74
C ASN A 141 -14.56 -25.64 3.84
N SER A 142 -15.42 -25.75 4.87
CA SER A 142 -15.45 -24.85 6.02
C SER A 142 -14.08 -24.72 6.72
N ALA A 143 -13.28 -25.80 6.76
CA ALA A 143 -11.96 -25.77 7.37
C ALA A 143 -10.95 -24.87 6.61
N LEU A 144 -11.14 -24.65 5.31
CA LEU A 144 -10.30 -23.74 4.53
C LEU A 144 -10.66 -22.27 4.79
N ILE A 145 -11.96 -21.94 4.82
CA ILE A 145 -12.41 -20.56 5.02
C ILE A 145 -12.38 -20.11 6.49
N SER A 146 -12.31 -21.05 7.43
CA SER A 146 -12.04 -20.76 8.85
C SER A 146 -10.54 -20.84 9.20
N GLY A 147 -9.69 -21.17 8.23
CA GLY A 147 -8.26 -21.38 8.40
C GLY A 147 -7.40 -20.50 7.50
N ASP A 148 -6.10 -20.80 7.49
CA ASP A 148 -5.10 -20.10 6.69
C ASP A 148 -5.02 -20.70 5.28
N TYR A 149 -5.91 -20.23 4.38
CA TYR A 149 -5.94 -20.69 2.99
C TYR A 149 -4.72 -20.23 2.19
N VAL A 150 -4.02 -19.16 2.59
CA VAL A 150 -2.79 -18.70 1.92
C VAL A 150 -1.69 -19.73 2.11
N LYS A 151 -1.51 -20.22 3.34
CA LYS A 151 -0.57 -21.31 3.66
C LYS A 151 -1.00 -22.64 3.04
N ALA A 152 -2.31 -22.92 2.99
CA ALA A 152 -2.84 -24.17 2.43
C ALA A 152 -2.51 -24.36 0.94
N LYS A 153 -2.20 -23.29 0.19
CA LYS A 153 -1.72 -23.35 -1.21
C LYS A 153 -0.44 -24.18 -1.40
N SER A 154 0.33 -24.42 -0.34
CA SER A 154 1.53 -25.27 -0.37
C SER A 154 1.30 -26.67 0.21
N GLY A 155 0.05 -27.02 0.53
CA GLY A 155 -0.34 -28.25 1.21
C GLY A 155 -1.03 -29.28 0.31
N ILE A 156 -1.73 -30.22 0.96
CA ILE A 156 -2.49 -31.28 0.28
C ILE A 156 -3.71 -30.71 -0.45
N ASP A 157 -4.29 -29.63 0.07
CA ASP A 157 -5.48 -28.97 -0.47
C ASP A 157 -5.15 -27.79 -1.40
N ALA A 158 -3.95 -27.79 -2.02
CA ALA A 158 -3.42 -26.64 -2.75
C ALA A 158 -4.37 -26.08 -3.83
N ASP A 159 -4.97 -26.95 -4.64
CA ASP A 159 -5.86 -26.52 -5.74
C ASP A 159 -7.13 -25.85 -5.21
N GLU A 160 -7.71 -26.37 -4.14
CA GLU A 160 -8.91 -25.80 -3.52
C GLU A 160 -8.58 -24.50 -2.79
N ALA A 161 -7.44 -24.46 -2.09
CA ALA A 161 -6.94 -23.26 -1.43
C ALA A 161 -6.71 -22.11 -2.42
N LYS A 162 -6.21 -22.38 -3.63
CA LYS A 162 -6.07 -21.38 -4.70
C LYS A 162 -7.40 -20.81 -5.16
N LYS A 163 -8.44 -21.64 -5.28
CA LYS A 163 -9.80 -21.17 -5.61
C LYS A 163 -10.38 -20.31 -4.50
N VAL A 164 -10.26 -20.77 -3.26
CA VAL A 164 -10.69 -20.02 -2.07
C VAL A 164 -10.01 -18.66 -2.01
N HIS A 165 -8.70 -18.63 -2.26
CA HIS A 165 -7.95 -17.39 -2.28
C HIS A 165 -8.38 -16.44 -3.41
N LEU A 166 -8.56 -16.94 -4.64
CA LEU A 166 -9.05 -16.13 -5.76
C LEU A 166 -10.41 -15.49 -5.46
N VAL A 167 -11.33 -16.26 -4.87
CA VAL A 167 -12.66 -15.75 -4.49
C VAL A 167 -12.52 -14.71 -3.37
N ALA A 168 -11.72 -14.96 -2.33
CA ALA A 168 -11.47 -14.01 -1.25
C ALA A 168 -10.96 -12.66 -1.79
N ARG A 169 -9.88 -12.69 -2.57
CA ARG A 169 -9.27 -11.49 -3.18
C ARG A 169 -10.24 -10.72 -4.08
N SER A 170 -11.03 -11.44 -4.87
CA SER A 170 -12.01 -10.80 -5.76
C SER A 170 -13.17 -10.18 -4.96
N LEU A 171 -13.59 -10.84 -3.87
CA LEU A 171 -14.66 -10.37 -3.01
C LEU A 171 -14.25 -9.16 -2.16
N ALA A 172 -13.00 -9.12 -1.69
CA ALA A 172 -12.46 -8.01 -0.91
C ALA A 172 -12.60 -6.66 -1.64
N LEU A 173 -12.52 -6.66 -2.98
CA LEU A 173 -12.74 -5.47 -3.82
C LEU A 173 -14.17 -4.90 -3.76
N LYS A 174 -15.11 -5.62 -3.15
CA LYS A 174 -16.51 -5.21 -2.98
C LYS A 174 -16.89 -4.93 -1.53
N LEU A 175 -15.96 -5.14 -0.60
CA LEU A 175 -16.15 -4.78 0.79
C LEU A 175 -15.90 -3.28 0.97
N GLU A 176 -16.61 -2.71 1.92
CA GLU A 176 -16.59 -1.28 2.22
C GLU A 176 -15.67 -1.02 3.42
N ASP A 177 -15.31 0.23 3.66
CA ASP A 177 -14.53 0.67 4.83
C ASP A 177 -15.31 0.65 6.14
N ASN A 178 -16.56 0.15 6.11
CA ASN A 178 -17.42 -0.07 7.27
C ASN A 178 -18.28 -1.35 7.10
N ILE A 179 -18.32 -2.21 8.11
CA ILE A 179 -19.14 -3.43 8.12
C ILE A 179 -20.64 -3.15 7.91
N ILE A 180 -21.19 -2.08 8.49
CA ILE A 180 -22.60 -1.68 8.32
C ILE A 180 -22.90 -1.31 6.86
N GLN A 181 -21.99 -0.61 6.20
CA GLN A 181 -22.13 -0.26 4.79
C GLN A 181 -22.08 -1.53 3.92
N SER A 182 -21.13 -2.42 4.18
CA SER A 182 -21.05 -3.73 3.53
C SER A 182 -22.35 -4.53 3.70
N ALA A 183 -22.91 -4.57 4.92
CA ALA A 183 -24.18 -5.24 5.21
C ALA A 183 -25.37 -4.62 4.47
N SER A 184 -25.40 -3.29 4.34
CA SER A 184 -26.43 -2.59 3.55
C SER A 184 -26.35 -2.93 2.05
N ASN A 185 -25.15 -3.26 1.56
CA ASN A 185 -24.85 -3.63 0.17
C ASN A 185 -24.80 -5.15 -0.06
N VAL A 186 -25.24 -5.98 0.89
CA VAL A 186 -25.09 -7.45 0.85
C VAL A 186 -25.68 -8.10 -0.41
N SER A 187 -26.79 -7.58 -0.95
CA SER A 187 -27.39 -8.10 -2.18
C SER A 187 -26.49 -7.94 -3.41
N THR A 188 -25.80 -6.80 -3.51
CA THR A 188 -24.80 -6.51 -4.54
C THR A 188 -23.59 -7.41 -4.36
N ILE A 189 -23.08 -7.54 -3.13
CA ILE A 189 -21.94 -8.41 -2.79
C ILE A 189 -22.23 -9.86 -3.19
N LYS A 190 -23.43 -10.39 -2.90
CA LYS A 190 -23.82 -11.77 -3.26
C LYS A 190 -23.95 -12.00 -4.77
N THR A 191 -24.43 -10.98 -5.48
CA THR A 191 -24.52 -11.03 -6.94
C THR A 191 -23.12 -11.11 -7.53
N GLU A 192 -22.19 -10.30 -7.03
CA GLU A 192 -20.79 -10.36 -7.48
C GLU A 192 -20.12 -11.67 -7.06
N LEU A 193 -20.36 -12.18 -5.85
CA LEU A 193 -19.86 -13.49 -5.43
C LEU A 193 -20.28 -14.61 -6.38
N SER A 194 -21.53 -14.60 -6.84
CA SER A 194 -22.03 -15.57 -7.83
C SER A 194 -21.33 -15.42 -9.18
N ASN A 195 -21.06 -14.18 -9.62
CA ASN A 195 -20.28 -13.90 -10.83
C ASN A 195 -18.83 -14.39 -10.70
N ILE A 196 -18.21 -14.16 -9.55
CA ILE A 196 -16.85 -14.60 -9.21
C ILE A 196 -16.77 -16.12 -9.28
N GLN A 197 -17.68 -16.84 -8.61
CA GLN A 197 -17.71 -18.31 -8.64
C GLN A 197 -17.85 -18.86 -10.06
N SER A 198 -18.71 -18.26 -10.87
CA SER A 198 -18.89 -18.66 -12.27
C SER A 198 -17.60 -18.49 -13.10
N HIS A 199 -16.84 -17.42 -12.85
CA HIS A 199 -15.54 -17.22 -13.50
C HIS A 199 -14.48 -18.18 -12.98
N VAL A 200 -14.42 -18.40 -11.67
CA VAL A 200 -13.47 -19.35 -11.04
C VAL A 200 -13.64 -20.74 -11.66
N ASP A 201 -14.87 -21.24 -11.77
CA ASP A 201 -15.15 -22.52 -12.41
C ASP A 201 -14.70 -22.56 -13.88
N SER A 202 -14.92 -21.46 -14.62
CA SER A 202 -14.46 -21.34 -16.00
C SER A 202 -12.92 -21.39 -16.11
N GLU A 203 -12.21 -20.66 -15.26
CA GLU A 203 -10.75 -20.56 -15.26
C GLU A 203 -10.07 -21.84 -14.78
N VAL A 204 -10.66 -22.54 -13.80
CA VAL A 204 -10.24 -23.89 -13.40
C VAL A 204 -10.29 -24.85 -14.59
N ASN A 205 -11.39 -24.83 -15.36
CA ASN A 205 -11.54 -25.70 -16.53
C ASN A 205 -10.54 -25.36 -17.66
N LYS A 206 -10.06 -24.12 -17.73
CA LYS A 206 -9.01 -23.71 -18.69
C LYS A 206 -7.61 -24.10 -18.24
N GLY A 207 -7.43 -24.48 -16.97
CA GLY A 207 -6.11 -24.70 -16.38
C GLY A 207 -5.33 -23.40 -16.16
N THR A 208 -6.04 -22.28 -15.97
CA THR A 208 -5.44 -20.97 -15.67
C THR A 208 -4.73 -21.01 -14.32
N ASP A 209 -3.60 -20.33 -14.19
CA ASP A 209 -2.98 -20.11 -12.89
C ASP A 209 -3.79 -19.09 -12.08
N LEU A 210 -4.54 -19.60 -11.10
CA LEU A 210 -5.49 -18.79 -10.33
C LEU A 210 -4.81 -17.73 -9.46
N ASP A 211 -3.55 -17.94 -9.07
CA ASP A 211 -2.81 -16.95 -8.29
C ASP A 211 -2.53 -15.68 -9.13
N GLY A 212 -2.43 -15.80 -10.45
CA GLY A 212 -2.13 -14.71 -11.38
C GLY A 212 -3.33 -13.89 -11.86
N ILE A 213 -4.54 -14.16 -11.39
CA ILE A 213 -5.77 -13.47 -11.84
C ILE A 213 -6.63 -12.94 -10.70
N VAL A 214 -7.43 -11.91 -10.94
CA VAL A 214 -8.49 -11.45 -10.02
C VAL A 214 -9.77 -11.23 -10.81
N ILE A 215 -10.92 -11.46 -10.20
CA ILE A 215 -12.20 -11.12 -10.82
C ILE A 215 -12.61 -9.74 -10.35
N LYS A 216 -12.62 -8.78 -11.27
CA LYS A 216 -12.95 -7.38 -11.00
C LYS A 216 -14.00 -6.90 -11.99
N ASP A 217 -15.09 -6.37 -11.45
CA ASP A 217 -16.21 -5.82 -12.23
C ASP A 217 -16.74 -6.81 -13.27
N GLY A 218 -16.94 -8.07 -12.85
CA GLY A 218 -17.40 -9.16 -13.71
C GLY A 218 -16.43 -9.62 -14.80
N ASN A 219 -15.15 -9.22 -14.75
CA ASN A 219 -14.14 -9.60 -15.73
C ASN A 219 -12.93 -10.26 -15.07
N VAL A 220 -12.26 -11.16 -15.78
CA VAL A 220 -10.94 -11.68 -15.40
C VAL A 220 -9.89 -10.60 -15.70
N ALA A 221 -9.17 -10.17 -14.67
CA ALA A 221 -8.05 -9.25 -14.77
C ALA A 221 -6.78 -9.93 -14.24
N ALA A 222 -5.61 -9.34 -14.53
CA ALA A 222 -4.37 -9.76 -13.89
C ALA A 222 -4.44 -9.46 -12.38
N ALA A 223 -3.98 -10.39 -11.56
CA ALA A 223 -3.81 -10.12 -10.14
C ALA A 223 -2.83 -8.95 -9.92
N PRO A 224 -2.99 -8.18 -8.83
CA PRO A 224 -1.94 -7.30 -8.36
C PRO A 224 -0.60 -8.03 -8.28
N LYS A 225 0.49 -7.35 -8.60
CA LYS A 225 1.84 -7.92 -8.53
C LYS A 225 2.44 -7.66 -7.16
N THR A 226 3.09 -8.66 -6.58
CA THR A 226 4.03 -8.45 -5.47
C THR A 226 5.19 -7.55 -5.90
N ALA A 227 5.94 -6.99 -4.94
CA ALA A 227 7.13 -6.19 -5.25
C ALA A 227 8.13 -6.97 -6.12
N GLN A 228 8.32 -8.27 -5.88
CA GLN A 228 9.21 -9.10 -6.69
C GLN A 228 8.71 -9.28 -8.12
N GLU A 229 7.43 -9.60 -8.31
CA GLU A 229 6.83 -9.79 -9.64
C GLU A 229 6.74 -8.49 -10.44
N LEU A 230 6.60 -7.35 -9.75
CA LEU A 230 6.69 -6.03 -10.37
C LEU A 230 8.11 -5.78 -10.90
N LEU A 231 9.12 -6.02 -10.06
CA LEU A 231 10.47 -5.53 -10.33
C LEU A 231 11.30 -6.47 -11.21
N VAL A 232 11.31 -7.78 -10.92
CA VAL A 232 12.24 -8.73 -11.57
C VAL A 232 12.05 -8.75 -13.09
N GLY A 233 13.15 -8.51 -13.81
CA GLY A 233 13.18 -8.49 -15.27
C GLY A 233 12.79 -7.15 -15.89
N ASN A 234 12.44 -6.15 -15.07
CA ASN A 234 12.09 -4.81 -15.52
C ASN A 234 13.21 -3.80 -15.25
N THR A 235 13.15 -2.70 -15.99
CA THR A 235 14.05 -1.54 -15.85
C THR A 235 13.21 -0.28 -15.69
N TYR A 236 13.65 0.61 -14.80
CA TYR A 236 12.94 1.83 -14.43
C TYR A 236 13.87 3.03 -14.53
N ASP A 237 13.35 4.15 -14.99
CA ASP A 237 13.94 5.47 -14.84
C ASP A 237 13.58 5.98 -13.43
N ALA A 238 14.58 6.02 -12.55
CA ALA A 238 14.50 6.47 -11.17
C ALA A 238 14.74 7.97 -11.10
N ILE A 239 13.74 8.70 -10.62
CA ILE A 239 13.73 10.16 -10.61
C ILE A 239 13.57 10.63 -9.16
N PRO A 240 14.65 11.12 -8.52
CA PRO A 240 14.61 11.70 -7.19
C PRO A 240 13.62 12.87 -7.12
N THR A 241 12.85 12.95 -6.03
CA THR A 241 11.96 14.09 -5.78
C THR A 241 12.64 15.16 -4.93
N ASN A 242 13.64 14.77 -4.14
CA ASN A 242 14.50 15.69 -3.44
C ASN A 242 15.41 16.46 -4.41
N SER A 243 15.42 17.80 -4.28
CA SER A 243 16.17 18.66 -5.19
C SER A 243 17.69 18.53 -5.12
N PHE A 244 18.26 18.12 -3.98
CA PHE A 244 19.69 17.87 -3.84
C PHE A 244 20.08 16.63 -4.65
N TYR A 245 19.38 15.50 -4.45
CA TYR A 245 19.64 14.25 -5.17
C TYR A 245 19.37 14.39 -6.66
N PHE A 246 18.26 15.03 -7.07
CA PHE A 246 17.98 15.25 -8.49
C PHE A 246 19.07 16.09 -9.19
N THR A 247 19.65 17.08 -8.50
CA THR A 247 20.72 17.92 -9.07
C THR A 247 22.04 17.17 -9.20
N ASP A 248 22.35 16.29 -8.24
CA ASP A 248 23.61 15.53 -8.21
C ASP A 248 23.58 14.29 -9.12
N GLU A 249 22.47 13.55 -9.08
CA GLU A 249 22.34 12.22 -9.70
C GLU A 249 21.57 12.26 -11.03
N GLY A 250 20.68 13.25 -11.23
CA GLY A 250 19.80 13.32 -12.39
C GLY A 250 18.74 12.22 -12.40
N VAL A 251 18.60 11.52 -13.53
CA VAL A 251 17.67 10.38 -13.70
C VAL A 251 18.51 9.13 -13.92
N LEU A 252 18.41 8.18 -12.99
CA LEU A 252 19.15 6.93 -13.06
C LEU A 252 18.33 5.86 -13.76
N GLN A 253 18.96 4.94 -14.49
CA GLN A 253 18.26 3.78 -15.02
C GLN A 253 18.55 2.57 -14.15
N VAL A 254 17.54 1.99 -13.51
CA VAL A 254 17.65 0.92 -12.52
C VAL A 254 17.04 -0.37 -13.05
N THR A 255 17.82 -1.44 -13.10
CA THR A 255 17.41 -2.77 -13.56
C THR A 255 17.38 -3.76 -12.39
N PHE A 256 16.32 -4.54 -12.31
CA PHE A 256 16.10 -5.51 -11.24
C PHE A 256 16.15 -6.95 -11.76
N THR A 257 16.83 -7.81 -11.00
CA THR A 257 16.89 -9.27 -11.23
C THR A 257 16.57 -9.99 -9.93
N SER A 258 16.36 -11.30 -9.98
CA SER A 258 16.07 -12.10 -8.78
C SER A 258 17.15 -12.03 -7.69
N GLU A 259 18.38 -11.62 -8.02
CA GLU A 259 19.53 -11.65 -7.11
C GLU A 259 20.20 -10.29 -6.91
N ASN A 260 20.07 -9.36 -7.86
CA ASN A 260 20.73 -8.06 -7.82
C ASN A 260 19.86 -6.94 -8.38
N VAL A 261 20.12 -5.73 -7.90
CA VAL A 261 19.75 -4.47 -8.55
C VAL A 261 21.01 -3.82 -9.11
N SER A 262 20.91 -3.19 -10.29
CA SER A 262 22.02 -2.49 -10.95
C SER A 262 21.53 -1.19 -11.57
N TRP A 263 22.38 -0.18 -11.68
CA TRP A 263 21.98 1.09 -12.26
C TRP A 263 23.03 1.73 -13.17
N LEU A 264 22.52 2.51 -14.13
CA LEU A 264 23.27 3.42 -14.97
C LEU A 264 23.06 4.85 -14.47
N ASP A 265 24.09 5.70 -14.60
CA ASP A 265 23.98 7.13 -14.35
C ASP A 265 23.15 7.85 -15.43
N ASP A 266 22.97 9.16 -15.26
CA ASP A 266 22.19 10.00 -16.17
C ASP A 266 22.79 10.13 -17.60
N ASN A 267 24.00 9.62 -17.81
CA ASN A 267 24.67 9.54 -19.11
C ASN A 267 24.65 8.13 -19.69
N GLY A 268 24.01 7.17 -19.01
CA GLY A 268 23.93 5.77 -19.41
C GLY A 268 25.20 4.96 -19.11
N ALA A 269 26.13 5.47 -18.30
CA ALA A 269 27.30 4.72 -17.89
C ALA A 269 26.98 3.84 -16.66
N PRO A 270 27.51 2.61 -16.57
CA PRO A 270 27.31 1.77 -15.39
C PRO A 270 27.83 2.45 -14.12
N ALA A 271 26.94 2.68 -13.15
CA ALA A 271 27.24 3.41 -11.92
C ALA A 271 27.32 2.48 -10.70
N GLY A 272 26.59 1.36 -10.70
CA GLY A 272 26.75 0.36 -9.65
C GLY A 272 25.81 -0.85 -9.75
N SER A 273 25.99 -1.77 -8.81
CA SER A 273 25.12 -2.92 -8.59
C SER A 273 25.31 -3.49 -7.18
N MET A 274 24.24 -4.04 -6.61
CA MET A 274 24.24 -4.65 -5.29
C MET A 274 23.26 -5.84 -5.21
N PRO A 275 23.51 -6.81 -4.32
CA PRO A 275 22.56 -7.87 -4.02
C PRO A 275 21.23 -7.30 -3.48
N ILE A 276 20.12 -7.94 -3.83
CA ILE A 276 18.77 -7.54 -3.41
C ILE A 276 18.04 -8.70 -2.72
N LYS A 277 17.17 -8.38 -1.78
CA LYS A 277 16.16 -9.30 -1.23
C LYS A 277 14.79 -8.63 -1.28
N TYR A 278 13.81 -9.30 -1.86
CA TYR A 278 12.45 -8.76 -1.95
C TYR A 278 11.67 -8.97 -0.65
N ALA A 279 10.82 -8.00 -0.33
CA ALA A 279 9.87 -8.03 0.77
C ALA A 279 8.50 -7.56 0.28
N TYR A 280 7.43 -7.79 1.05
CA TYR A 280 6.09 -7.33 0.68
C TYR A 280 6.02 -5.80 0.54
N SER A 281 6.78 -5.08 1.36
CA SER A 281 6.82 -3.62 1.37
C SER A 281 7.79 -3.01 0.35
N GLY A 282 8.59 -3.81 -0.36
CA GLY A 282 9.62 -3.29 -1.27
C GLY A 282 10.82 -4.22 -1.36
N TYR A 283 12.02 -3.72 -1.11
CA TYR A 283 13.22 -4.53 -1.17
C TYR A 283 14.36 -4.04 -0.27
N GLN A 284 15.14 -4.99 0.22
CA GLN A 284 16.31 -4.76 1.04
C GLN A 284 17.58 -4.88 0.20
N THR A 285 18.46 -3.90 0.35
CA THR A 285 19.84 -3.95 -0.16
C THR A 285 20.85 -3.80 0.98
N ASN A 286 22.14 -3.69 0.67
CA ASN A 286 23.16 -3.38 1.67
C ASN A 286 23.09 -1.94 2.21
N ASP A 287 22.45 -1.04 1.46
CA ASP A 287 22.32 0.38 1.84
C ASP A 287 21.07 0.65 2.68
N GLY A 288 20.13 -0.30 2.72
CA GLY A 288 18.97 -0.27 3.59
C GLY A 288 17.74 -0.89 2.92
N HIS A 289 16.58 -0.73 3.58
CA HIS A 289 15.29 -1.13 3.03
C HIS A 289 14.71 0.02 2.22
N GLU A 290 14.38 -0.24 0.95
CA GLU A 290 13.63 0.67 0.09
C GLU A 290 12.16 0.26 0.08
N GLU A 291 11.30 1.20 0.44
CA GLU A 291 9.89 0.93 0.67
C GLU A 291 9.02 1.46 -0.47
N ILE A 292 8.25 0.58 -1.10
CA ILE A 292 7.27 0.93 -2.13
C ILE A 292 6.00 1.43 -1.45
N LEU A 293 5.60 2.66 -1.77
CA LEU A 293 4.40 3.29 -1.21
C LEU A 293 3.18 3.14 -2.11
N PHE A 294 3.40 3.12 -3.42
CA PHE A 294 2.34 3.13 -4.42
C PHE A 294 2.79 2.39 -5.66
N ILE A 295 1.92 1.58 -6.27
CA ILE A 295 2.19 0.84 -7.51
C ILE A 295 1.12 1.21 -8.55
N ALA A 296 1.58 1.46 -9.77
CA ALA A 296 0.78 1.57 -10.97
C ALA A 296 1.37 0.66 -12.07
N ASP A 297 0.66 0.54 -13.19
CA ASP A 297 1.09 -0.31 -14.31
C ASP A 297 2.46 0.07 -14.88
N ASN A 298 2.73 1.37 -15.00
CA ASN A 298 3.93 1.90 -15.66
C ASN A 298 4.84 2.70 -14.74
N PHE A 299 4.52 2.85 -13.46
CA PHE A 299 5.39 3.50 -12.48
C PHE A 299 5.07 3.03 -11.06
N TYR A 300 5.98 3.26 -10.13
CA TYR A 300 5.71 3.14 -8.70
C TYR A 300 6.42 4.26 -7.95
N LEU A 301 6.00 4.50 -6.70
CA LEU A 301 6.69 5.40 -5.79
C LEU A 301 7.41 4.58 -4.73
N SER A 302 8.69 4.85 -4.53
CA SER A 302 9.46 4.29 -3.43
C SER A 302 10.10 5.37 -2.58
N VAL A 303 10.42 5.02 -1.33
CA VAL A 303 11.22 5.84 -0.42
C VAL A 303 12.49 5.08 -0.08
N THR A 304 13.62 5.72 -0.35
CA THR A 304 14.96 5.17 -0.09
C THR A 304 15.27 5.15 1.42
N PRO A 305 16.31 4.43 1.86
CA PRO A 305 16.79 4.48 3.24
C PRO A 305 17.23 5.88 3.70
N GLN A 306 17.57 6.78 2.76
CA GLN A 306 17.90 8.18 3.02
C GLN A 306 16.64 9.07 3.11
N ASN A 307 15.47 8.46 3.07
CA ASN A 307 14.16 9.12 3.12
C ASN A 307 13.87 10.01 1.90
N ASP A 308 14.56 9.80 0.79
CA ASP A 308 14.21 10.43 -0.49
C ASP A 308 13.11 9.61 -1.17
N MET A 309 12.05 10.29 -1.59
CA MET A 309 11.03 9.67 -2.42
C MET A 309 11.47 9.71 -3.88
N THR A 310 11.31 8.58 -4.56
CA THR A 310 11.70 8.40 -5.95
C THR A 310 10.49 7.99 -6.77
N LEU A 311 10.26 8.69 -7.90
CA LEU A 311 9.37 8.18 -8.94
C LEU A 311 10.14 7.17 -9.78
N MET A 312 9.67 5.93 -9.79
CA MET A 312 10.27 4.83 -10.54
C MET A 312 9.37 4.53 -11.74
N ALA A 313 9.68 5.13 -12.90
CA ALA A 313 8.86 5.00 -14.11
C ALA A 313 9.45 3.94 -15.05
N ASN A 314 8.61 3.12 -15.71
CA ASN A 314 9.09 2.08 -16.62
C ASN A 314 9.96 2.69 -17.72
N SER A 315 11.17 2.17 -17.93
CA SER A 315 12.16 2.79 -18.82
C SER A 315 11.76 2.79 -20.30
N THR A 316 10.73 2.01 -20.68
CA THR A 316 10.14 2.07 -22.02
C THR A 316 9.47 3.41 -22.33
N LEU A 317 9.18 4.23 -21.30
CA LEU A 317 8.66 5.58 -21.44
C LEU A 317 9.73 6.60 -21.87
N GLY A 318 11.01 6.25 -21.72
CA GLY A 318 12.15 7.08 -22.12
C GLY A 318 12.27 8.39 -21.35
N ILE A 319 12.01 8.36 -20.04
CA ILE A 319 12.11 9.56 -19.19
C ILE A 319 13.59 9.86 -18.94
N ASN A 320 13.94 11.14 -19.00
CA ASN A 320 15.26 11.63 -18.64
C ASN A 320 15.15 13.04 -18.07
N LYS A 321 16.28 13.59 -17.58
CA LYS A 321 16.31 14.92 -16.96
C LYS A 321 15.76 16.08 -17.82
N ASN A 322 15.66 15.88 -19.14
CA ASN A 322 15.18 16.90 -20.08
C ASN A 322 13.82 16.55 -20.71
N SER A 323 13.28 15.35 -20.51
CA SER A 323 12.12 14.87 -21.24
C SER A 323 11.29 13.89 -20.41
N TYR A 324 9.98 14.12 -20.39
CA TYR A 324 8.97 13.23 -19.82
C TYR A 324 7.72 13.27 -20.71
N PRO A 325 6.84 12.27 -20.63
CA PRO A 325 5.58 12.30 -21.39
C PRO A 325 4.65 13.36 -20.81
N GLN A 326 4.42 14.45 -21.56
CA GLN A 326 3.60 15.58 -21.14
C GLN A 326 2.14 15.43 -21.60
N ASP A 327 1.20 15.70 -20.70
CA ASP A 327 -0.22 15.87 -21.03
C ASP A 327 -0.46 17.29 -21.51
N THR A 328 -0.67 17.46 -22.81
CA THR A 328 -0.92 18.76 -23.44
C THR A 328 -2.41 19.10 -23.54
N SER A 329 -3.29 18.25 -23.00
CA SER A 329 -4.74 18.36 -23.15
C SER A 329 -5.44 19.06 -21.98
N ILE A 330 -4.71 19.41 -20.92
CA ILE A 330 -5.29 20.01 -19.72
C ILE A 330 -5.94 21.37 -19.99
N VAL A 331 -7.06 21.64 -19.31
CA VAL A 331 -7.85 22.86 -19.41
C VAL A 331 -8.37 23.32 -18.04
N ASN A 332 -8.83 24.57 -17.92
CA ASN A 332 -9.38 25.10 -16.65
C ASN A 332 -10.49 24.21 -16.07
N ALA A 333 -11.33 23.62 -16.92
CA ALA A 333 -12.44 22.76 -16.48
C ALA A 333 -11.97 21.49 -15.74
N ASP A 334 -10.71 21.09 -15.91
CA ASP A 334 -10.16 19.94 -15.19
C ASP A 334 -9.91 20.25 -13.71
N PHE A 335 -9.82 21.53 -13.34
CA PHE A 335 -9.47 22.00 -12.00
C PHE A 335 -10.60 22.81 -11.33
N ALA A 336 -11.35 23.60 -12.11
CA ALA A 336 -12.36 24.51 -11.57
C ALA A 336 -13.40 23.80 -10.70
N GLY A 337 -13.57 24.28 -9.45
CA GLY A 337 -14.50 23.71 -8.48
C GLY A 337 -14.00 22.46 -7.77
N LYS A 338 -12.74 22.05 -7.98
CA LYS A 338 -12.15 20.84 -7.40
C LYS A 338 -11.08 21.16 -6.37
N SER A 339 -10.75 20.17 -5.54
CA SER A 339 -9.59 20.21 -4.66
C SER A 339 -8.52 19.24 -5.14
N LEU A 340 -7.26 19.69 -5.18
CA LEU A 340 -6.10 18.82 -5.37
C LEU A 340 -5.25 18.79 -4.11
N TYR A 341 -4.73 17.62 -3.80
CA TYR A 341 -3.83 17.36 -2.69
C TYR A 341 -2.46 17.00 -3.26
N HIS A 342 -1.42 17.62 -2.71
CA HIS A 342 -0.05 17.51 -3.20
C HIS A 342 0.91 17.20 -2.07
N PHE A 343 1.62 16.09 -2.16
CA PHE A 343 2.72 15.77 -1.26
C PHE A 343 4.06 15.84 -2.01
N TRP A 344 5.09 16.36 -1.33
CA TRP A 344 6.39 16.66 -1.93
C TRP A 344 7.48 16.86 -0.89
N ASP A 345 8.72 16.93 -1.35
CA ASP A 345 9.87 17.31 -0.53
C ASP A 345 10.10 18.83 -0.60
N ASP A 346 9.86 19.53 0.50
CA ASP A 346 10.11 20.97 0.64
C ASP A 346 11.57 21.28 1.05
N SER A 347 12.44 20.28 1.03
CA SER A 347 13.86 20.45 1.35
C SER A 347 14.70 20.94 0.16
N ARG A 348 15.72 21.73 0.50
CA ARG A 348 16.82 22.11 -0.39
C ARG A 348 18.14 21.39 -0.04
N THR A 349 18.07 20.42 0.85
CA THR A 349 19.23 19.66 1.34
C THR A 349 18.98 18.17 1.12
N SER A 350 19.99 17.33 1.35
CA SER A 350 19.83 15.86 1.29
C SER A 350 18.90 15.29 2.37
N SER A 351 18.43 16.10 3.32
CA SER A 351 17.45 15.68 4.33
C SER A 351 16.06 16.06 3.85
N ALA A 352 15.27 15.09 3.43
CA ALA A 352 13.91 15.34 2.97
C ALA A 352 13.02 15.98 4.06
N GLN A 353 12.14 16.88 3.63
CA GLN A 353 11.12 17.52 4.44
C GLN A 353 9.77 17.30 3.77
N PRO A 354 9.14 16.12 3.98
CA PRO A 354 7.84 15.85 3.40
C PRO A 354 6.82 16.91 3.84
N SER A 355 6.08 17.45 2.88
CA SER A 355 4.98 18.39 3.09
C SER A 355 3.72 17.92 2.37
N LEU A 356 2.55 18.34 2.85
CA LEU A 356 1.27 18.09 2.22
C LEU A 356 0.47 19.39 2.13
N SER A 357 0.09 19.76 0.91
CA SER A 357 -0.70 20.95 0.59
C SER A 357 -2.03 20.56 -0.06
N LYS A 358 -3.05 21.38 0.18
CA LYS A 358 -4.36 21.34 -0.46
C LYS A 358 -4.55 22.60 -1.31
N PHE A 359 -4.99 22.42 -2.54
CA PHE A 359 -5.34 23.46 -3.49
C PHE A 359 -6.82 23.37 -3.80
N ALA A 360 -7.64 24.26 -3.24
CA ALA A 360 -9.07 24.32 -3.50
C ALA A 360 -9.34 25.37 -4.59
N PHE A 361 -9.57 24.91 -5.82
CA PHE A 361 -9.79 25.75 -6.99
C PHE A 361 -11.25 26.18 -7.09
N HIS A 362 -11.49 27.49 -7.14
CA HIS A 362 -12.80 28.09 -7.23
C HIS A 362 -13.17 28.40 -8.68
N ASN A 363 -14.48 28.45 -8.96
CA ASN A 363 -15.00 28.74 -10.31
C ASN A 363 -14.77 30.19 -10.77
N ASP A 364 -14.33 31.09 -9.87
CA ASP A 364 -14.04 32.48 -10.17
C ASP A 364 -12.59 32.73 -10.60
N GLY A 365 -11.78 31.67 -10.74
CA GLY A 365 -10.37 31.77 -11.13
C GLY A 365 -9.41 31.99 -9.95
N THR A 366 -9.91 31.88 -8.71
CA THR A 366 -9.07 31.89 -7.51
C THR A 366 -8.85 30.49 -6.96
N VAL A 367 -7.77 30.29 -6.21
CA VAL A 367 -7.44 29.04 -5.52
C VAL A 367 -7.01 29.36 -4.09
N THR A 368 -7.56 28.61 -3.14
CA THR A 368 -7.14 28.65 -1.74
C THR A 368 -6.10 27.57 -1.51
N VAL A 369 -4.92 27.96 -1.02
CA VAL A 369 -3.85 27.03 -0.63
C VAL A 369 -3.93 26.78 0.87
N SER A 370 -3.80 25.53 1.29
CA SER A 370 -3.66 25.17 2.70
C SER A 370 -2.54 24.18 2.90
N GLU A 371 -1.79 24.31 3.99
CA GLU A 371 -0.72 23.37 4.36
C GLU A 371 -1.12 22.55 5.57
N ARG A 372 -0.81 21.27 5.55
CA ARG A 372 -1.10 20.39 6.67
C ARG A 372 -0.03 20.53 7.74
N ASN A 373 -0.44 20.92 8.95
CA ASN A 373 0.48 21.02 10.08
C ASN A 373 0.75 19.66 10.74
N VAL A 374 1.74 19.64 11.64
CA VAL A 374 2.16 18.44 12.38
C VAL A 374 1.07 17.88 13.31
N GLN A 375 0.06 18.68 13.70
CA GLN A 375 -1.04 18.24 14.56
C GLN A 375 -2.18 17.54 13.80
N GLY A 376 -2.26 17.66 12.47
CA GLY A 376 -3.44 17.16 11.76
C GLY A 376 -4.17 18.16 10.89
N SER A 377 -4.00 19.44 11.16
CA SER A 377 -4.94 20.47 10.72
C SER A 377 -4.42 21.21 9.49
N TRP A 378 -5.36 21.66 8.66
CA TRP A 378 -5.11 22.53 7.53
C TRP A 378 -4.93 23.98 7.98
N VAL A 379 -3.82 24.61 7.60
CA VAL A 379 -3.53 26.03 7.80
C VAL A 379 -3.74 26.73 6.47
N GLU A 380 -4.71 27.63 6.41
CA GLU A 380 -5.13 28.30 5.17
C GLU A 380 -4.31 29.57 4.89
N HIS A 381 -3.93 29.78 3.63
CA HIS A 381 -3.28 30.99 3.12
C HIS A 381 -4.26 31.84 2.29
N ALA A 382 -3.87 33.08 2.00
CA ALA A 382 -4.67 33.97 1.16
C ALA A 382 -4.94 33.36 -0.22
N ALA A 383 -6.18 33.50 -0.71
CA ALA A 383 -6.55 33.06 -2.05
C ALA A 383 -5.80 33.86 -3.12
N VAL A 384 -5.38 33.15 -4.16
CA VAL A 384 -4.55 33.65 -5.27
C VAL A 384 -5.14 33.27 -6.61
N ASN A 385 -4.71 33.91 -7.70
CA ASN A 385 -5.22 33.57 -9.03
C ASN A 385 -4.58 32.29 -9.57
N TRP A 386 -5.31 31.58 -10.41
CA TRP A 386 -4.80 30.48 -11.21
C TRP A 386 -5.41 30.47 -12.61
N GLU A 387 -4.70 29.86 -13.55
CA GLU A 387 -5.21 29.54 -14.87
C GLU A 387 -4.48 28.34 -15.47
N VAL A 388 -5.07 27.71 -16.48
CA VAL A 388 -4.37 26.80 -17.37
C VAL A 388 -4.05 27.54 -18.67
N ALA A 389 -2.77 27.75 -18.93
CA ALA A 389 -2.28 28.37 -20.16
C ALA A 389 -1.10 27.59 -20.70
N ASN A 390 -1.00 27.48 -22.04
CA ASN A 390 0.06 26.71 -22.72
C ASN A 390 0.20 25.26 -22.21
N ALA A 391 -0.93 24.63 -21.85
CA ALA A 391 -0.98 23.31 -21.24
C ALA A 391 -0.16 23.16 -19.94
N GLN A 392 -0.10 24.24 -19.15
CA GLN A 392 0.48 24.27 -17.82
C GLN A 392 -0.54 24.88 -16.86
N LEU A 393 -0.60 24.34 -15.64
CA LEU A 393 -1.30 24.99 -14.54
C LEU A 393 -0.38 26.08 -13.97
N ILE A 394 -0.85 27.31 -13.99
CA ILE A 394 -0.14 28.50 -13.51
C ILE A 394 -0.90 29.04 -12.31
N MET A 395 -0.20 29.28 -11.21
CA MET A 395 -0.78 29.79 -9.98
C MET A 395 0.12 30.88 -9.38
N ASP A 396 -0.45 32.01 -8.97
CA ASP A 396 0.29 33.02 -8.21
C ASP A 396 0.73 32.45 -6.85
N VAL A 397 1.92 32.79 -6.36
CA VAL A 397 2.39 32.34 -5.05
C VAL A 397 1.74 33.19 -3.95
N PRO A 398 1.06 32.59 -2.95
CA PRO A 398 0.52 33.34 -1.82
C PRO A 398 1.60 34.20 -1.16
N GLU A 399 1.28 35.47 -0.90
CA GLU A 399 2.16 36.42 -0.19
C GLU A 399 3.46 36.81 -0.92
N GLU A 400 3.71 36.30 -2.14
CA GLU A 400 4.88 36.64 -2.96
C GLU A 400 4.50 37.28 -4.29
N ALA A 401 4.38 38.61 -4.30
CA ALA A 401 3.97 39.37 -5.49
C ALA A 401 4.91 39.14 -6.70
N GLY A 402 4.33 38.74 -7.83
CA GLY A 402 5.05 38.54 -9.10
C GLY A 402 5.77 37.19 -9.19
N LYS A 403 5.55 36.27 -8.25
CA LYS A 403 6.00 34.88 -8.32
C LYS A 403 4.83 33.98 -8.70
N GLN A 404 5.12 32.97 -9.52
CA GLN A 404 4.15 31.99 -9.98
C GLN A 404 4.74 30.60 -9.87
N PHE A 405 3.90 29.63 -9.49
CA PHE A 405 4.14 28.22 -9.75
C PHE A 405 3.64 27.88 -11.14
N THR A 406 4.43 27.09 -11.86
CA THR A 406 4.08 26.55 -13.18
C THR A 406 4.26 25.05 -13.13
N TRP A 407 3.18 24.31 -13.38
CA TRP A 407 3.20 22.86 -13.36
C TRP A 407 2.73 22.28 -14.68
N SER A 408 3.54 21.38 -15.22
CA SER A 408 3.26 20.65 -16.44
C SER A 408 2.84 19.23 -16.09
N PHE A 409 1.59 18.87 -16.36
CA PHE A 409 1.11 17.53 -16.07
C PHE A 409 1.69 16.51 -17.05
N SER A 410 1.95 15.31 -16.55
CA SER A 410 2.36 14.16 -17.33
C SER A 410 1.13 13.33 -17.74
N THR A 411 1.27 12.54 -18.79
CA THR A 411 0.28 11.49 -19.09
C THR A 411 0.37 10.32 -18.11
N LEU A 412 1.39 10.29 -17.23
CA LEU A 412 1.48 9.32 -16.14
C LEU A 412 0.43 9.62 -15.06
N GLN A 413 -0.50 8.70 -14.92
CA GLN A 413 -1.55 8.72 -13.91
C GLN A 413 -2.07 7.31 -13.61
N HIS A 414 -2.52 7.08 -12.38
CA HIS A 414 -3.17 5.83 -11.95
C HIS A 414 -4.01 6.09 -10.70
N ASP A 415 -5.21 5.51 -10.62
CA ASP A 415 -6.11 5.61 -9.45
C ASP A 415 -6.26 7.04 -8.89
N GLY A 416 -6.35 8.03 -9.79
CA GLY A 416 -6.50 9.44 -9.43
C GLY A 416 -5.23 10.14 -8.95
N LEU A 417 -4.10 9.44 -8.86
CA LEU A 417 -2.77 10.05 -8.68
C LEU A 417 -2.23 10.48 -10.05
N ARG A 418 -1.90 11.76 -10.20
CA ARG A 418 -1.35 12.38 -11.40
C ARG A 418 0.06 12.88 -11.11
N ILE A 419 0.98 12.65 -12.05
CA ILE A 419 2.33 13.19 -11.98
C ILE A 419 2.36 14.53 -12.72
N ALA A 420 2.95 15.55 -12.11
CA ALA A 420 3.31 16.80 -12.76
C ALA A 420 4.79 17.08 -12.56
N TYR A 421 5.30 18.09 -13.26
CA TYR A 421 6.69 18.54 -13.15
C TYR A 421 6.70 20.06 -13.07
N ASP A 422 7.58 20.59 -12.23
CA ASP A 422 7.89 22.02 -12.21
C ASP A 422 8.97 22.39 -13.23
N ASP A 423 9.36 23.66 -13.23
CA ASP A 423 10.42 24.19 -14.10
C ASP A 423 11.81 23.55 -13.83
N ARG A 424 12.01 22.96 -12.65
CA ARG A 424 13.23 22.22 -12.29
C ARG A 424 13.21 20.79 -12.82
N ARG A 425 12.07 20.33 -13.38
CA ARG A 425 11.83 18.96 -13.86
C ARG A 425 11.82 17.92 -12.74
N ILE A 426 11.54 18.35 -11.52
CA ILE A 426 11.35 17.46 -10.38
C ILE A 426 9.89 16.95 -10.40
N PRO A 427 9.63 15.64 -10.21
CA PRO A 427 8.27 15.12 -10.13
C PRO A 427 7.48 15.70 -8.95
N LEU A 428 6.21 15.98 -9.19
CA LEU A 428 5.22 16.44 -8.23
C LEU A 428 4.00 15.52 -8.29
N PHE A 429 3.43 15.17 -7.15
CA PHE A 429 2.33 14.22 -7.05
C PHE A 429 1.03 14.94 -6.69
N PHE A 430 -0.01 14.80 -7.51
CA PHE A 430 -1.31 15.42 -7.28
C PHE A 430 -2.43 14.39 -7.28
N THR A 431 -3.43 14.53 -6.42
CA THR A 431 -4.65 13.73 -6.47
C THR A 431 -5.87 14.50 -5.96
N GLU A 432 -7.06 14.17 -6.44
CA GLU A 432 -8.32 14.67 -5.88
C GLU A 432 -8.73 13.91 -4.60
N ASN A 433 -8.06 12.79 -4.27
CA ASN A 433 -8.36 11.94 -3.12
C ASN A 433 -7.51 12.34 -1.90
N GLU A 434 -8.14 12.99 -0.91
CA GLU A 434 -7.48 13.44 0.34
C GLU A 434 -6.86 12.28 1.13
N ASP A 435 -7.57 11.16 1.22
CA ASP A 435 -7.14 10.01 2.02
C ASP A 435 -5.90 9.35 1.40
N LEU A 436 -5.88 9.21 0.07
CA LEU A 436 -4.71 8.73 -0.65
C LEU A 436 -3.49 9.62 -0.41
N ALA A 437 -3.65 10.95 -0.60
CA ALA A 437 -2.55 11.90 -0.43
C ALA A 437 -2.03 11.92 1.02
N THR A 438 -2.95 11.99 1.99
CA THR A 438 -2.63 12.04 3.42
C THR A 438 -1.90 10.78 3.83
N SER A 439 -2.33 9.61 3.34
CA SER A 439 -1.74 8.36 3.74
C SER A 439 -0.33 8.16 3.16
N LEU A 440 -0.12 8.47 1.87
CA LEU A 440 1.22 8.45 1.26
C LEU A 440 2.17 9.41 1.98
N TYR A 441 1.70 10.62 2.30
CA TYR A 441 2.45 11.62 3.06
C TYR A 441 2.85 11.13 4.46
N LEU A 442 1.89 10.62 5.24
CA LEU A 442 2.15 10.16 6.61
C LEU A 442 3.11 8.97 6.62
N LYS A 443 3.01 8.09 5.62
CA LYS A 443 3.92 6.95 5.47
C LYS A 443 5.33 7.39 5.13
N TRP A 444 5.49 8.36 4.22
CA TRP A 444 6.80 8.95 3.95
C TRP A 444 7.41 9.56 5.23
N ILE A 445 6.64 10.33 6.00
CA ILE A 445 7.10 10.88 7.29
C ILE A 445 7.51 9.79 8.29
N ALA A 446 6.79 8.67 8.33
CA ALA A 446 7.10 7.58 9.24
C ALA A 446 8.46 6.94 8.94
N LEU A 447 8.90 6.98 7.68
CA LEU A 447 10.21 6.51 7.22
C LEU A 447 11.34 7.53 7.43
N SER A 448 10.99 8.79 7.73
CA SER A 448 11.95 9.88 7.95
C SER A 448 12.67 9.85 9.31
N LYS A 449 12.53 8.78 10.10
CA LYS A 449 12.89 8.73 11.52
C LYS A 449 14.11 7.88 11.84
#